data_AF-A0A7Y2E3W7-F1
#
_entry.id   AF-A0A7Y2E3W7-F1
#
_cell.length_a   1.000
_cell.length_b   1.000
_cell.length_c   1.000
_cell.angle_alpha   90.00
_cell.angle_beta   90.00
_cell.angle_gamma   90.00
#
_symmetry.space_group_name_H-M   'P 1'
#
loop_
_entity.id
_entity.type
_entity.pdbx_description
1 polymer ?
#
loop_
_entity_poly.entity_id
_entity_poly.type
_entity_poly.pdbx_seq_one_letter_code
_entity_poly.pdbx_strand_id
1 'polypeptide(L)'
;AGARPVGTLLEAAERDGLATGLVTTTRITHATPAAFYAHTTDRDQENEIAPWLLDSGVEVAFGGGARHFLPVESGGARVDGRNLVAEADAAGFIVVRDRSGFRDVETTPVMALMAESHLDYEIDRDPSEQVSLDEMTARALELLDDREQPFFLMVEAGRPDHAGHSNDPASLIRDMEAYERAFETIMDFARRNGSTLVVATSDHETGGLGIGRNFSGPEVYQYWPERLEPVSKSAELFRMQFQQIAERGASASDLRTWVDRQLEMHFDTESLDDERSDRMDQLIRAAQQGPGYTTARAVADEVMDILSERAWVGWYSTGHSAVDVPLFAFGPGAERFMGSIENTEIALRIAEIMGIDMTDATMNLRRNWQSD
;
A
#
# COMPACT_ATOMS: atom_id res chain seq x y z
N ALA A 1 28.66 -6.72 -14.19
CA ALA A 1 28.80 -5.26 -14.00
C ALA A 1 27.92 -4.89 -12.82
N GLY A 2 28.46 -4.26 -11.78
CA GLY A 2 27.70 -3.93 -10.58
C GLY A 2 26.55 -2.96 -10.88
N ALA A 3 25.47 -3.06 -10.11
CA ALA A 3 24.40 -2.07 -10.12
C ALA A 3 24.98 -0.68 -9.82
N ARG A 4 24.45 0.35 -10.46
CA ARG A 4 24.86 1.74 -10.23
C ARG A 4 23.61 2.54 -9.88
N PRO A 5 23.65 3.34 -8.81
CA PRO A 5 22.51 4.13 -8.40
C PRO A 5 22.18 5.18 -9.48
N VAL A 6 20.92 5.61 -9.51
CA VAL A 6 20.39 6.64 -10.42
C VAL A 6 19.62 7.62 -9.57
N GLY A 7 19.87 8.91 -9.76
CA GLY A 7 19.21 9.95 -8.99
C GLY A 7 17.71 9.97 -9.25
N THR A 8 16.92 10.07 -8.19
CA THR A 8 15.46 10.07 -8.27
C THR A 8 14.92 11.48 -8.56
N LEU A 9 13.64 11.55 -8.94
CA LEU A 9 12.96 12.83 -9.09
C LEU A 9 12.88 13.60 -7.76
N LEU A 10 12.68 12.88 -6.65
CA LEU A 10 12.62 13.44 -5.30
C LEU A 10 13.97 14.04 -4.89
N GLU A 11 15.07 13.31 -5.07
CA GLU A 11 16.42 13.82 -4.77
C GLU A 11 16.79 15.05 -5.60
N ALA A 12 16.35 15.07 -6.87
CA ALA A 12 16.56 16.21 -7.74
C ALA A 12 15.70 17.42 -7.32
N ALA A 13 14.47 17.19 -6.84
CA ALA A 13 13.60 18.23 -6.29
C ALA A 13 14.17 18.83 -4.99
N GLU A 14 14.58 17.98 -4.04
CA GLU A 14 15.26 18.41 -2.80
C GLU A 14 16.48 19.30 -3.09
N ARG A 15 17.35 18.83 -4.00
CA ARG A 15 18.54 19.58 -4.40
C ARG A 15 18.22 20.97 -4.95
N ASP A 16 17.13 21.07 -5.72
CA ASP A 16 16.71 22.33 -6.36
C ASP A 16 15.82 23.19 -5.43
N GLY A 17 15.71 22.81 -4.15
CA GLY A 17 15.11 23.61 -3.08
C GLY A 17 13.60 23.45 -2.96
N LEU A 18 13.02 22.39 -3.54
CA LEU A 18 11.61 22.05 -3.34
C LEU A 18 11.45 21.29 -2.02
N ALA A 19 10.31 21.49 -1.36
CA ALA A 19 9.93 20.56 -0.28
C ALA A 19 9.60 19.19 -0.87
N THR A 20 9.81 18.11 -0.14
CA THR A 20 9.37 16.78 -0.60
C THR A 20 8.60 15.97 0.42
N GLY A 21 7.69 15.14 -0.09
CA GLY A 21 6.82 14.31 0.72
C GLY A 21 6.55 12.93 0.11
N LEU A 22 6.37 11.95 1.00
CA LEU A 22 6.02 10.57 0.70
C LEU A 22 4.86 10.16 1.61
N VAL A 23 3.78 9.67 1.01
CA VAL A 23 2.60 9.20 1.74
C VAL A 23 2.19 7.83 1.18
N THR A 24 1.99 6.83 2.03
CA THR A 24 1.57 5.50 1.60
C THR A 24 0.72 4.77 2.64
N THR A 25 -0.23 3.94 2.18
CA THR A 25 -0.90 2.94 3.05
C THR A 25 -0.05 1.68 3.29
N THR A 26 1.10 1.54 2.65
CA THR A 26 2.00 0.41 2.84
C THR A 26 3.03 0.71 3.95
N ARG A 27 4.23 0.15 3.84
CA ARG A 27 5.35 0.52 4.72
C ARG A 27 6.08 1.66 4.03
N ILE A 28 6.57 2.66 4.77
CA ILE A 28 7.36 3.74 4.17
C ILE A 28 8.68 3.21 3.53
N THR A 29 9.11 2.01 3.91
CA THR A 29 10.24 1.25 3.33
C THR A 29 9.84 0.31 2.19
N HIS A 30 8.56 0.24 1.83
CA HIS A 30 8.09 -0.60 0.74
C HIS A 30 8.55 -0.05 -0.62
N ALA A 31 8.50 -0.87 -1.65
CA ALA A 31 9.17 -0.59 -2.92
C ALA A 31 8.76 0.74 -3.56
N THR A 32 7.47 1.09 -3.57
CA THR A 32 6.97 2.32 -4.19
C THR A 32 7.54 3.58 -3.54
N PRO A 33 7.39 3.84 -2.22
CA PRO A 33 8.04 4.99 -1.59
C PRO A 33 9.56 4.88 -1.59
N ALA A 34 10.13 3.70 -1.33
CA ALA A 34 11.58 3.50 -1.28
C ALA A 34 12.28 3.88 -2.58
N ALA A 35 11.66 3.63 -3.74
CA ALA A 35 12.22 3.98 -5.05
C ALA A 35 12.44 5.49 -5.25
N PHE A 36 11.86 6.34 -4.40
CA PHE A 36 12.08 7.79 -4.44
C PHE A 36 13.22 8.27 -3.54
N TYR A 37 13.64 7.52 -2.52
CA TYR A 37 14.64 8.01 -1.56
C TYR A 37 15.80 7.05 -1.26
N ALA A 38 15.69 5.78 -1.64
CA ALA A 38 16.65 4.75 -1.30
C ALA A 38 17.22 4.06 -2.54
N HIS A 39 18.46 3.58 -2.39
CA HIS A 39 19.19 2.87 -3.44
C HIS A 39 19.65 1.52 -2.91
N THR A 40 18.98 0.46 -3.33
CA THR A 40 19.32 -0.92 -2.99
C THR A 40 19.22 -1.82 -4.22
N THR A 41 19.85 -2.99 -4.15
CA THR A 41 19.72 -4.03 -5.19
C THR A 41 18.59 -5.00 -4.93
N ASP A 42 18.00 -4.96 -3.73
CA ASP A 42 16.95 -5.88 -3.30
C ASP A 42 15.93 -5.13 -2.44
N ARG A 43 14.67 -5.15 -2.90
CA ARG A 43 13.54 -4.47 -2.26
C ARG A 43 13.20 -5.04 -0.88
N ASP A 44 13.57 -6.28 -0.62
CA ASP A 44 13.24 -6.96 0.65
C ASP A 44 14.21 -6.57 1.78
N GLN A 45 15.28 -5.82 1.46
CA GLN A 45 16.23 -5.28 2.44
C GLN A 45 15.68 -4.03 3.14
N GLU A 46 14.43 -4.07 3.62
CA GLU A 46 13.75 -2.91 4.21
C GLU A 46 14.46 -2.32 5.44
N ASN A 47 15.21 -3.14 6.19
CA ASN A 47 16.07 -2.64 7.27
C ASN A 47 17.27 -1.83 6.75
N GLU A 48 17.77 -2.11 5.55
CA GLU A 48 18.83 -1.31 4.91
C GLU A 48 18.26 -0.11 4.15
N ILE A 49 16.99 -0.18 3.73
CA ILE A 49 16.24 0.94 3.13
C ILE A 49 15.94 2.01 4.19
N ALA A 50 15.48 1.63 5.39
CA ALA A 50 15.00 2.58 6.40
C ALA A 50 15.98 3.74 6.74
N PRO A 51 17.30 3.50 6.92
CA PRO A 51 18.26 4.58 7.14
C PRO A 51 18.31 5.64 6.03
N TRP A 52 18.08 5.25 4.76
CA TRP A 52 18.07 6.21 3.64
C TRP A 52 17.01 7.30 3.83
N LEU A 53 15.90 6.99 4.50
CA LEU A 53 14.84 7.97 4.73
C LEU A 53 15.34 9.13 5.60
N LEU A 54 16.16 8.85 6.62
CA LEU A 54 16.72 9.87 7.51
C LEU A 54 17.74 10.77 6.77
N ASP A 55 18.44 10.22 5.79
CA ASP A 55 19.44 10.93 4.99
C ASP A 55 18.84 11.66 3.76
N SER A 56 17.57 11.38 3.43
CA SER A 56 16.94 11.84 2.18
C SER A 56 16.61 13.33 2.13
N GLY A 57 16.47 13.98 3.29
CA GLY A 57 16.05 15.38 3.40
C GLY A 57 14.53 15.62 3.40
N VAL A 58 13.72 14.57 3.18
CA VAL A 58 12.26 14.70 3.06
C VAL A 58 11.62 15.44 4.23
N GLU A 59 10.72 16.38 3.93
CA GLU A 59 9.93 17.05 4.96
C GLU A 59 8.79 16.20 5.52
N VAL A 60 8.21 15.33 4.69
CA VAL A 60 7.04 14.52 5.07
C VAL A 60 7.25 13.07 4.67
N ALA A 61 7.13 12.14 5.64
CA ALA A 61 7.15 10.72 5.38
C ALA A 61 6.08 10.00 6.20
N PHE A 62 4.95 9.64 5.58
CA PHE A 62 3.80 9.03 6.23
C PHE A 62 3.53 7.62 5.69
N GLY A 63 3.45 6.65 6.59
CA GLY A 63 3.05 5.29 6.25
C GLY A 63 3.17 4.35 7.44
N GLY A 64 3.14 3.06 7.17
CA GLY A 64 3.45 2.04 8.16
C GLY A 64 4.94 1.69 8.20
N GLY A 65 5.26 0.54 8.78
CA GLY A 65 6.58 -0.07 8.73
C GLY A 65 7.44 0.25 9.95
N ALA A 66 6.84 0.60 11.09
CA ALA A 66 7.56 0.94 12.32
C ALA A 66 8.57 -0.15 12.74
N ARG A 67 8.32 -1.42 12.37
CA ARG A 67 9.24 -2.53 12.62
C ARG A 67 10.63 -2.33 12.02
N HIS A 68 10.76 -1.65 10.88
CA HIS A 68 12.05 -1.45 10.22
C HIS A 68 12.88 -0.31 10.84
N PHE A 69 12.29 0.44 11.77
CA PHE A 69 12.92 1.56 12.48
C PHE A 69 13.29 1.22 13.93
N LEU A 70 12.91 0.05 14.42
CA LEU A 70 13.13 -0.37 15.80
C LEU A 70 13.95 -1.66 15.87
N PRO A 71 14.81 -1.81 16.88
CA PRO A 71 15.51 -3.06 17.10
C PRO A 71 14.57 -4.12 17.68
N VAL A 72 14.93 -5.40 17.52
CA VAL A 72 14.08 -6.54 17.94
C VAL A 72 13.69 -6.45 19.42
N GLU A 73 14.58 -6.00 20.30
CA GLU A 73 14.30 -5.82 21.73
C GLU A 73 13.25 -4.74 22.04
N SER A 74 12.98 -3.84 21.09
CA SER A 74 11.94 -2.81 21.17
C SER A 74 10.72 -3.14 20.33
N GLY A 75 10.55 -4.40 19.93
CA GLY A 75 9.41 -4.88 19.15
C GLY A 75 9.50 -4.59 17.65
N GLY A 76 10.70 -4.32 17.13
CA GLY A 76 10.93 -4.17 15.69
C GLY A 76 11.55 -5.40 15.03
N ALA A 77 12.10 -5.19 13.84
CA ALA A 77 12.68 -6.20 12.96
C ALA A 77 14.18 -5.97 12.69
N ARG A 78 14.79 -4.90 13.23
CA ARG A 78 16.22 -4.63 13.03
C ARG A 78 17.09 -5.50 13.93
N VAL A 79 18.05 -6.20 13.31
CA VAL A 79 18.98 -7.12 14.00
C VAL A 79 20.35 -6.48 14.29
N ASP A 80 20.57 -5.24 13.85
CA ASP A 80 21.80 -4.48 14.04
C ASP A 80 21.82 -3.67 15.36
N GLY A 81 20.73 -3.72 16.13
CA GLY A 81 20.56 -2.99 17.39
C GLY A 81 20.33 -1.48 17.24
N ARG A 82 20.16 -0.97 16.02
CA ARG A 82 19.87 0.46 15.78
C ARG A 82 18.43 0.80 16.13
N ASN A 83 18.23 1.98 16.69
CA ASN A 83 16.93 2.56 16.95
C ASN A 83 16.78 3.82 16.09
N LEU A 84 16.27 3.63 14.87
CA LEU A 84 16.13 4.73 13.91
C LEU A 84 15.05 5.74 14.32
N VAL A 85 14.10 5.36 15.17
CA VAL A 85 13.16 6.33 15.76
C VAL A 85 13.93 7.34 16.62
N ALA A 86 14.85 6.87 17.47
CA ALA A 86 15.68 7.75 18.29
C ALA A 86 16.70 8.54 17.44
N GLU A 87 17.25 7.93 16.39
CA GLU A 87 18.15 8.62 15.46
C GLU A 87 17.42 9.71 14.66
N ALA A 88 16.18 9.47 14.23
CA ALA A 88 15.35 10.45 13.53
C ALA A 88 15.00 11.64 14.44
N ASP A 89 14.60 11.38 15.69
CA ASP A 89 14.37 12.44 16.69
C ASP A 89 15.63 13.28 16.92
N ALA A 90 16.80 12.64 17.06
CA ALA A 90 18.09 13.33 17.18
C ALA A 90 18.48 14.12 15.93
N ALA A 91 18.01 13.70 14.75
CA ALA A 91 18.17 14.40 13.48
C ALA A 91 17.14 15.53 13.26
N GLY A 92 16.18 15.71 14.19
CA GLY A 92 15.20 16.78 14.15
C GLY A 92 13.86 16.40 13.49
N PHE A 93 13.64 15.13 13.17
CA PHE A 93 12.31 14.66 12.76
C PHE A 93 11.37 14.65 13.95
N ILE A 94 10.14 15.13 13.72
CA ILE A 94 9.02 14.81 14.60
C ILE A 94 8.58 13.39 14.25
N VAL A 95 8.74 12.45 15.18
CA VAL A 95 8.32 11.06 14.97
C VAL A 95 6.95 10.82 15.59
N VAL A 96 5.98 10.46 14.76
CA VAL A 96 4.59 10.17 15.16
C VAL A 96 4.30 8.69 14.97
N ARG A 97 3.56 8.09 15.91
CA ARG A 97 3.20 6.66 15.87
C ARG A 97 1.76 6.34 16.25
N ASP A 98 0.95 7.37 16.48
CA ASP A 98 -0.45 7.24 16.84
C ASP A 98 -1.27 8.39 16.27
N ARG A 99 -2.59 8.19 16.19
CA ARG A 99 -3.53 9.15 15.61
C ARG A 99 -3.53 10.51 16.32
N SER A 100 -3.34 10.54 17.63
CA SER A 100 -3.33 11.81 18.37
C SER A 100 -2.11 12.64 18.00
N GLY A 101 -0.92 12.03 18.04
CA GLY A 101 0.32 12.68 17.62
C GLY A 101 0.27 13.14 16.16
N PHE A 102 -0.41 12.38 15.28
CA PHE A 102 -0.56 12.75 13.87
C PHE A 102 -1.39 14.02 13.69
N ARG A 103 -2.53 14.10 14.37
CA ARG A 103 -3.39 15.28 14.34
C ARG A 103 -2.69 16.52 14.86
N ASP A 104 -1.83 16.37 15.86
CA ASP A 104 -1.22 17.50 16.57
C ASP A 104 0.11 17.97 15.92
N VAL A 105 0.54 17.37 14.79
CA VAL A 105 1.83 17.68 14.12
C VAL A 105 1.75 18.96 13.30
N GLU A 106 2.39 20.06 13.69
CA GLU A 106 2.21 21.36 13.01
C GLU A 106 3.41 21.75 12.12
N THR A 107 4.52 21.02 12.16
CA THR A 107 5.77 21.42 11.48
C THR A 107 6.51 20.22 10.89
N THR A 108 7.49 20.50 10.03
CA THR A 108 8.37 19.54 9.34
C THR A 108 9.83 19.69 9.82
N PRO A 109 10.71 18.67 9.68
CA PRO A 109 10.45 17.37 9.06
C PRO A 109 9.69 16.42 9.99
N VAL A 110 8.83 15.60 9.42
CA VAL A 110 7.97 14.66 10.17
C VAL A 110 7.99 13.27 9.55
N MET A 111 8.12 12.26 10.41
CA MET A 111 8.01 10.85 10.06
C MET A 111 6.87 10.21 10.87
N ALA A 112 5.77 9.88 10.20
CA ALA A 112 4.63 9.20 10.81
C ALA A 112 4.65 7.71 10.47
N LEU A 113 4.87 6.86 11.48
CA LEU A 113 4.91 5.40 11.41
C LEU A 113 3.64 4.82 12.04
N MET A 114 2.56 4.78 11.26
CA MET A 114 1.17 4.58 11.70
C MET A 114 0.75 3.11 11.86
N ALA A 115 1.66 2.18 11.58
CA ALA A 115 1.47 0.74 11.77
C ALA A 115 2.81 0.01 11.94
N GLU A 116 2.79 -1.19 12.53
CA GLU A 116 3.99 -2.04 12.65
C GLU A 116 4.51 -2.48 11.26
N SER A 117 3.61 -2.90 10.38
CA SER A 117 3.84 -3.26 8.99
C SER A 117 3.05 -2.30 8.09
N HIS A 118 2.30 -2.77 7.09
CA HIS A 118 1.37 -1.93 6.33
C HIS A 118 0.26 -1.38 7.23
N LEU A 119 -0.40 -0.29 6.78
CA LEU A 119 -1.69 0.07 7.36
C LEU A 119 -2.71 -1.04 7.06
N ASP A 120 -3.77 -1.08 7.86
CA ASP A 120 -4.86 -2.01 7.66
C ASP A 120 -5.55 -1.70 6.32
N TYR A 121 -6.17 -2.72 5.72
CA TYR A 121 -7.07 -2.45 4.59
C TYR A 121 -8.19 -1.52 5.04
N GLU A 122 -8.74 -0.72 4.13
CA GLU A 122 -9.81 0.23 4.47
C GLU A 122 -11.03 -0.50 5.04
N ILE A 123 -11.28 -1.74 4.62
CA ILE A 123 -12.38 -2.57 5.14
C ILE A 123 -12.20 -2.97 6.61
N ASP A 124 -10.95 -3.07 7.09
CA ASP A 124 -10.62 -3.51 8.46
C ASP A 124 -10.26 -2.34 9.37
N ARG A 125 -9.97 -1.16 8.80
CA ARG A 125 -9.44 0.00 9.51
C ARG A 125 -10.43 0.49 10.57
N ASP A 126 -9.93 0.64 11.80
CA ASP A 126 -10.64 1.39 12.84
C ASP A 126 -10.27 2.89 12.75
N PRO A 127 -11.21 3.76 12.34
CA PRO A 127 -10.93 5.19 12.21
C PRO A 127 -10.65 5.90 13.54
N SER A 128 -10.93 5.30 14.71
CA SER A 128 -10.50 5.88 15.99
C SER A 128 -9.02 5.64 16.28
N GLU A 129 -8.41 4.61 15.69
CA GLU A 129 -7.05 4.18 15.98
C GLU A 129 -6.06 4.51 14.86
N GLN A 130 -6.47 4.35 13.59
CA GLN A 130 -5.59 4.51 12.43
C GLN A 130 -6.10 5.56 11.45
N VAL A 131 -5.19 6.41 10.99
CA VAL A 131 -5.46 7.46 10.00
C VAL A 131 -5.73 6.88 8.62
N SER A 132 -6.59 7.52 7.84
CA SER A 132 -6.86 7.14 6.46
C SER A 132 -5.85 7.76 5.49
N LEU A 133 -5.83 7.26 4.24
CA LEU A 133 -4.99 7.82 3.19
C LEU A 133 -5.32 9.29 2.89
N ASP A 134 -6.61 9.66 2.88
CA ASP A 134 -7.04 11.04 2.66
C ASP A 134 -6.64 11.97 3.82
N GLU A 135 -6.71 11.50 5.07
CA GLU A 135 -6.19 12.25 6.22
C GLU A 135 -4.67 12.46 6.14
N MET A 136 -3.92 11.42 5.77
CA MET A 136 -2.46 11.53 5.58
C MET A 136 -2.11 12.48 4.43
N THR A 137 -2.85 12.39 3.33
CA THR A 137 -2.66 13.23 2.14
C THR A 137 -2.96 14.70 2.42
N ALA A 138 -4.09 14.98 3.07
CA ALA A 138 -4.47 16.33 3.47
C ALA A 138 -3.39 16.96 4.37
N ARG A 139 -2.92 16.22 5.38
CA ARG A 139 -1.89 16.71 6.29
C ARG A 139 -0.55 16.94 5.60
N ALA A 140 -0.16 16.08 4.66
CA ALA A 140 1.05 16.28 3.88
C ALA A 140 0.97 17.55 3.03
N LEU A 141 -0.17 17.79 2.36
CA LEU A 141 -0.39 18.99 1.55
C LEU A 141 -0.36 20.26 2.42
N GLU A 142 -0.99 20.26 3.59
CA GLU A 142 -0.94 21.38 4.54
C GLU A 142 0.50 21.72 4.95
N LEU A 143 1.26 20.72 5.40
CA LEU A 143 2.63 20.92 5.89
C LEU A 143 3.60 21.37 4.79
N LEU A 144 3.40 20.92 3.55
CA LEU A 144 4.25 21.29 2.41
C LEU A 144 3.88 22.68 1.84
N ASP A 145 2.60 23.04 1.80
CA ASP A 145 2.12 24.34 1.30
C ASP A 145 2.48 25.50 2.25
N ASP A 146 2.48 25.26 3.57
CA ASP A 146 2.83 26.25 4.60
C ASP A 146 4.27 26.79 4.49
N ARG A 147 5.14 26.13 3.71
CA ARG A 147 6.55 26.51 3.54
C ARG A 147 6.79 27.63 2.53
N GLU A 148 5.75 28.11 1.84
CA GLU A 148 5.85 29.08 0.74
C GLU A 148 6.87 28.69 -0.37
N GLN A 149 7.22 27.41 -0.45
CA GLN A 149 8.14 26.86 -1.44
C GLN A 149 7.43 25.80 -2.30
N PRO A 150 7.78 25.63 -3.58
CA PRO A 150 7.23 24.55 -4.40
C PRO A 150 7.59 23.19 -3.78
N PHE A 151 6.76 22.18 -4.04
CA PHE A 151 6.98 20.84 -3.49
C PHE A 151 6.77 19.73 -4.51
N PHE A 152 7.36 18.57 -4.23
CA PHE A 152 7.06 17.29 -4.87
C PHE A 152 6.46 16.34 -3.84
N LEU A 153 5.29 15.78 -4.13
CA LEU A 153 4.60 14.85 -3.25
C LEU A 153 4.24 13.57 -4.03
N MET A 154 4.62 12.41 -3.49
CA MET A 154 4.15 11.11 -3.95
C MET A 154 3.17 10.52 -2.93
N VAL A 155 2.00 10.14 -3.41
CA VAL A 155 0.93 9.52 -2.61
C VAL A 155 0.60 8.15 -3.20
N GLU A 156 0.67 7.11 -2.38
CA GLU A 156 0.42 5.72 -2.76
C GLU A 156 -0.78 5.13 -1.99
N ALA A 157 -1.80 4.71 -2.73
CA ALA A 157 -2.71 3.67 -2.27
C ALA A 157 -2.14 2.31 -2.68
N GLY A 158 -1.34 1.68 -1.81
CA GLY A 158 -0.58 0.47 -2.19
C GLY A 158 -1.21 -0.85 -1.73
N ARG A 159 -2.29 -0.79 -0.95
CA ARG A 159 -3.05 -1.97 -0.53
C ARG A 159 -3.95 -2.59 -1.62
N PRO A 160 -4.46 -1.88 -2.64
CA PRO A 160 -5.15 -2.50 -3.78
C PRO A 160 -4.37 -3.67 -4.42
N ASP A 161 -3.04 -3.54 -4.55
CA ASP A 161 -2.16 -4.61 -5.05
C ASP A 161 -2.25 -5.87 -4.18
N HIS A 162 -2.12 -5.73 -2.86
CA HIS A 162 -2.19 -6.85 -1.93
C HIS A 162 -3.59 -7.53 -1.92
N ALA A 163 -4.66 -6.75 -2.12
CA ALA A 163 -6.01 -7.29 -2.27
C ALA A 163 -6.14 -8.09 -3.57
N GLY A 164 -5.54 -7.60 -4.66
CA GLY A 164 -5.43 -8.32 -5.93
C GLY A 164 -4.65 -9.64 -5.79
N HIS A 165 -3.52 -9.64 -5.07
CA HIS A 165 -2.77 -10.87 -4.76
C HIS A 165 -3.60 -11.87 -3.93
N SER A 166 -4.53 -11.36 -3.13
CA SER A 166 -5.42 -12.16 -2.28
C SER A 166 -6.71 -12.59 -2.99
N ASN A 167 -6.94 -12.12 -4.23
CA ASN A 167 -8.21 -12.22 -4.94
C ASN A 167 -9.40 -11.78 -4.07
N ASP A 168 -9.20 -10.72 -3.28
CA ASP A 168 -10.19 -10.19 -2.33
C ASP A 168 -10.94 -9.00 -2.97
N PRO A 169 -12.11 -9.23 -3.60
CA PRO A 169 -12.82 -8.17 -4.30
C PRO A 169 -13.40 -7.12 -3.36
N ALA A 170 -13.70 -7.48 -2.10
CA ALA A 170 -14.26 -6.54 -1.14
C ALA A 170 -13.19 -5.57 -0.66
N SER A 171 -12.04 -6.09 -0.19
CA SER A 171 -10.91 -5.22 0.20
C SER A 171 -10.43 -4.36 -0.96
N LEU A 172 -10.33 -4.93 -2.17
CA LEU A 172 -9.90 -4.16 -3.35
C LEU A 172 -10.79 -2.93 -3.58
N ILE A 173 -12.11 -3.10 -3.57
CA ILE A 173 -13.03 -1.96 -3.79
C ILE A 173 -12.93 -0.95 -2.65
N ARG A 174 -12.87 -1.38 -1.39
CA ARG A 174 -12.77 -0.44 -0.24
C ARG A 174 -11.48 0.37 -0.28
N ASP A 175 -10.36 -0.23 -0.66
CA ASP A 175 -9.10 0.49 -0.81
C ASP A 175 -9.08 1.41 -2.05
N MET A 176 -9.81 1.06 -3.11
CA MET A 176 -10.06 1.97 -4.24
C MET A 176 -10.96 3.16 -3.84
N GLU A 177 -11.94 2.96 -2.96
CA GLU A 177 -12.72 4.06 -2.35
C GLU A 177 -11.81 4.97 -1.49
N ALA A 178 -10.85 4.40 -0.76
CA ALA A 178 -9.87 5.18 -0.01
C ALA A 178 -8.92 5.98 -0.93
N TYR A 179 -8.48 5.38 -2.04
CA TYR A 179 -7.75 6.08 -3.10
C TYR A 179 -8.57 7.25 -3.67
N GLU A 180 -9.85 7.03 -3.98
CA GLU A 180 -10.73 8.06 -4.53
C GLU A 180 -10.82 9.28 -3.61
N ARG A 181 -11.04 9.10 -2.29
CA ARG A 181 -11.08 10.21 -1.33
C ARG A 181 -9.75 10.99 -1.25
N ALA A 182 -8.63 10.29 -1.30
CA ALA A 182 -7.31 10.92 -1.34
C ALA A 182 -7.08 11.68 -2.65
N PHE A 183 -7.51 11.11 -3.78
CA PHE A 183 -7.46 11.77 -5.08
C PHE A 183 -8.34 13.02 -5.12
N GLU A 184 -9.56 12.98 -4.58
CA GLU A 184 -10.43 14.15 -4.42
C GLU A 184 -9.75 15.26 -3.60
N THR A 185 -9.07 14.89 -2.50
CA THR A 185 -8.31 15.81 -1.66
C THR A 185 -7.20 16.52 -2.44
N ILE A 186 -6.44 15.77 -3.24
CA ILE A 186 -5.38 16.29 -4.12
C ILE A 186 -5.97 17.21 -5.19
N MET A 187 -7.08 16.80 -5.83
CA MET A 187 -7.71 17.58 -6.89
C MET A 187 -8.29 18.90 -6.36
N ASP A 188 -8.86 18.90 -5.16
CA ASP A 188 -9.36 20.10 -4.50
C ASP A 188 -8.25 21.04 -4.07
N PHE A 189 -7.10 20.51 -3.66
CA PHE A 189 -5.89 21.32 -3.48
C PHE A 189 -5.41 21.91 -4.81
N ALA A 190 -5.20 21.08 -5.84
CA ALA A 190 -4.65 21.50 -7.12
C ALA A 190 -5.51 22.56 -7.83
N ARG A 191 -6.84 22.44 -7.77
CA ARG A 191 -7.78 23.44 -8.31
C ARG A 191 -7.70 24.77 -7.59
N ARG A 192 -7.52 24.76 -6.26
CA ARG A 192 -7.40 25.98 -5.45
C ARG A 192 -6.04 26.66 -5.64
N ASN A 193 -4.97 25.87 -5.66
CA ASN A 193 -3.61 26.36 -5.87
C ASN A 193 -3.43 26.92 -7.28
N GLY A 194 -3.96 26.24 -8.31
CA GLY A 194 -3.93 26.69 -9.71
C GLY A 194 -2.57 26.57 -10.41
N SER A 195 -1.51 26.21 -9.68
CA SER A 195 -0.16 25.97 -10.21
C SER A 195 0.36 24.53 -9.99
N THR A 196 -0.51 23.62 -9.54
CA THR A 196 -0.16 22.22 -9.28
C THR A 196 -0.40 21.34 -10.50
N LEU A 197 0.64 20.61 -10.93
CA LEU A 197 0.50 19.44 -11.80
C LEU A 197 0.18 18.21 -10.94
N VAL A 198 -0.87 17.49 -11.31
CA VAL A 198 -1.20 16.18 -10.74
C VAL A 198 -1.03 15.14 -11.84
N VAL A 199 -0.27 14.07 -11.56
CA VAL A 199 -0.14 12.89 -12.42
C VAL A 199 -0.53 11.68 -11.59
N ALA A 200 -1.47 10.88 -12.08
CA ALA A 200 -1.98 9.69 -11.41
C ALA A 200 -1.94 8.49 -12.35
N THR A 201 -1.41 7.38 -11.86
CA THR A 201 -1.27 6.11 -12.59
C THR A 201 -1.14 4.96 -11.60
N SER A 202 -1.21 3.74 -12.11
CA SER A 202 -0.76 2.54 -11.40
C SER A 202 0.67 2.16 -11.83
N ASP A 203 1.35 1.36 -11.02
CA ASP A 203 2.61 0.70 -11.38
C ASP A 203 2.38 -0.56 -12.22
N HIS A 204 1.31 -1.31 -11.92
CA HIS A 204 0.79 -2.45 -12.69
C HIS A 204 -0.65 -2.82 -12.28
N GLU A 205 -1.24 -3.80 -12.98
CA GLU A 205 -2.45 -4.50 -12.53
C GLU A 205 -2.07 -5.77 -11.75
N THR A 206 -2.91 -6.18 -10.81
CA THR A 206 -2.67 -7.37 -9.98
C THR A 206 -3.91 -8.24 -9.85
N GLY A 207 -3.74 -9.55 -10.08
CA GLY A 207 -4.77 -10.58 -9.95
C GLY A 207 -5.45 -10.94 -11.28
N GLY A 208 -5.41 -10.06 -12.28
CA GLY A 208 -6.14 -10.23 -13.54
C GLY A 208 -7.64 -10.27 -13.30
N LEU A 209 -8.16 -9.26 -12.61
CA LEU A 209 -9.59 -9.16 -12.26
C LEU A 209 -10.44 -9.07 -13.52
N GLY A 210 -11.38 -10.02 -13.66
CA GLY A 210 -12.42 -10.04 -14.68
C GLY A 210 -13.79 -9.79 -14.09
N ILE A 211 -14.55 -8.87 -14.67
CA ILE A 211 -15.94 -8.60 -14.29
C ILE A 211 -16.89 -9.41 -15.18
N GLY A 212 -17.86 -10.10 -14.58
CA GLY A 212 -18.83 -10.92 -15.30
C GLY A 212 -18.34 -12.33 -15.61
N ARG A 213 -17.62 -12.95 -14.67
CA ARG A 213 -17.16 -14.33 -14.82
C ARG A 213 -18.35 -15.28 -14.76
N ASN A 214 -18.49 -16.14 -15.77
CA ASN A 214 -19.46 -17.23 -15.72
C ASN A 214 -18.90 -18.42 -14.94
N PHE A 215 -19.58 -18.81 -13.86
CA PHE A 215 -19.19 -19.94 -13.00
C PHE A 215 -19.91 -21.24 -13.38
N SER A 216 -21.18 -21.16 -13.78
CA SER A 216 -21.98 -22.32 -14.17
C SER A 216 -23.18 -21.93 -15.04
N GLY A 217 -23.64 -22.89 -15.85
CA GLY A 217 -24.85 -22.71 -16.66
C GLY A 217 -24.63 -21.96 -17.98
N PRO A 218 -25.71 -21.54 -18.66
CA PRO A 218 -25.60 -20.79 -19.90
C PRO A 218 -24.90 -19.45 -19.69
N GLU A 219 -24.36 -18.85 -20.75
CA GLU A 219 -23.75 -17.52 -20.68
C GLU A 219 -24.74 -16.49 -20.13
N VAL A 220 -24.35 -15.83 -19.05
CA VAL A 220 -25.11 -14.73 -18.45
C VAL A 220 -24.20 -13.53 -18.22
N TYR A 221 -24.76 -12.35 -18.44
CA TYR A 221 -24.07 -11.05 -18.35
C TYR A 221 -24.36 -10.45 -16.96
N GLN A 222 -23.96 -11.17 -15.90
CA GLN A 222 -24.24 -10.81 -14.51
C GLN A 222 -23.00 -10.21 -13.85
N TYR A 223 -23.22 -9.21 -13.00
CA TYR A 223 -22.24 -8.61 -12.10
C TYR A 223 -23.03 -8.07 -10.92
N TRP A 224 -22.71 -8.52 -9.70
CA TRP A 224 -23.48 -8.20 -8.49
C TRP A 224 -22.59 -7.58 -7.41
N PRO A 225 -22.08 -6.36 -7.63
CA PRO A 225 -21.23 -5.67 -6.67
C PRO A 225 -21.90 -5.46 -5.31
N GLU A 226 -23.23 -5.37 -5.27
CA GLU A 226 -24.00 -5.22 -4.03
C GLU A 226 -23.76 -6.38 -3.04
N ARG A 227 -23.28 -7.53 -3.52
CA ARG A 227 -22.91 -8.67 -2.67
C ARG A 227 -21.62 -8.44 -1.88
N LEU A 228 -20.84 -7.43 -2.25
CA LEU A 228 -19.61 -7.04 -1.56
C LEU A 228 -19.87 -5.98 -0.48
N GLU A 229 -20.97 -5.23 -0.57
CA GLU A 229 -21.35 -4.19 0.40
C GLU A 229 -21.41 -4.68 1.87
N PRO A 230 -22.04 -5.82 2.20
CA PRO A 230 -22.12 -6.30 3.58
C PRO A 230 -20.82 -6.94 4.08
N VAL A 231 -19.82 -7.12 3.21
CA VAL A 231 -18.53 -7.69 3.63
C VAL A 231 -17.82 -6.68 4.50
N SER A 232 -17.29 -7.14 5.64
CA SER A 232 -16.72 -6.27 6.67
C SER A 232 -15.37 -6.77 7.21
N LYS A 233 -14.70 -7.64 6.46
CA LYS A 233 -13.42 -8.23 6.87
C LYS A 233 -12.61 -8.65 5.65
N SER A 234 -11.32 -8.30 5.64
CA SER A 234 -10.41 -8.77 4.57
C SER A 234 -10.04 -10.25 4.72
N ALA A 235 -9.56 -10.82 3.63
CA ALA A 235 -8.86 -12.10 3.59
C ALA A 235 -7.65 -12.12 4.55
N GLU A 236 -6.93 -11.00 4.70
CA GLU A 236 -5.74 -10.92 5.56
C GLU A 236 -6.11 -11.04 7.04
N LEU A 237 -7.08 -10.25 7.51
CA LEU A 237 -7.52 -10.29 8.89
C LEU A 237 -8.19 -11.63 9.22
N PHE A 238 -9.02 -12.16 8.31
CA PHE A 238 -9.58 -13.49 8.45
C PHE A 238 -8.49 -14.56 8.58
N ARG A 239 -7.50 -14.57 7.68
CA ARG A 239 -6.37 -15.52 7.69
C ARG A 239 -5.59 -15.44 8.99
N MET A 240 -5.26 -14.23 9.45
CA MET A 240 -4.50 -14.03 10.69
C MET A 240 -5.24 -14.57 11.91
N GLN A 241 -6.54 -14.28 12.03
CA GLN A 241 -7.37 -14.78 13.12
C GLN A 241 -7.50 -16.31 13.06
N PHE A 242 -7.75 -16.87 11.88
CA PHE A 242 -7.82 -18.32 11.68
C PHE A 242 -6.50 -19.01 12.02
N GLN A 243 -5.37 -18.50 11.52
CA GLN A 243 -4.03 -19.03 11.78
C GLN A 243 -3.76 -19.06 13.29
N GLN A 244 -4.03 -17.96 13.99
CA GLN A 244 -3.80 -17.87 15.44
C GLN A 244 -4.62 -18.92 16.21
N ILE A 245 -5.88 -19.15 15.82
CA ILE A 245 -6.74 -20.15 16.48
C ILE A 245 -6.22 -21.57 16.19
N ALA A 246 -5.82 -21.84 14.95
CA ALA A 246 -5.26 -23.14 14.56
C ALA A 246 -3.94 -23.44 15.28
N GLU A 247 -3.03 -22.47 15.38
CA GLU A 247 -1.74 -22.61 16.09
C GLU A 247 -1.91 -22.81 17.60
N ARG A 248 -3.03 -22.38 18.17
CA ARG A 248 -3.41 -22.66 19.58
C ARG A 248 -3.97 -24.07 19.78
N GLY A 249 -4.03 -24.89 18.74
CA GLY A 249 -4.44 -26.28 18.81
C GLY A 249 -5.95 -26.50 18.82
N ALA A 250 -6.74 -25.58 18.24
CA ALA A 250 -8.17 -25.76 18.06
C ALA A 250 -8.48 -27.03 17.24
N SER A 251 -9.56 -27.73 17.58
CA SER A 251 -9.98 -28.90 16.81
C SER A 251 -10.53 -28.51 15.44
N ALA A 252 -10.54 -29.43 14.47
CA ALA A 252 -11.18 -29.16 13.17
C ALA A 252 -12.65 -28.75 13.30
N SER A 253 -13.37 -29.27 14.30
CA SER A 253 -14.77 -28.89 14.57
C SER A 253 -14.89 -27.46 15.09
N ASP A 254 -13.97 -27.03 15.96
CA ASP A 254 -13.96 -25.66 16.49
C ASP A 254 -13.58 -24.66 15.40
N LEU A 255 -12.59 -25.01 14.57
CA LEU A 255 -12.18 -24.22 13.41
C LEU A 255 -13.34 -24.09 12.40
N ARG A 256 -14.04 -25.18 12.08
CA ARG A 256 -15.21 -25.14 11.19
C ARG A 256 -16.33 -24.26 11.76
N THR A 257 -16.65 -24.43 13.03
CA THR A 257 -17.65 -23.59 13.72
C THR A 257 -17.25 -22.11 13.67
N TRP A 258 -15.96 -21.81 13.82
CA TRP A 258 -15.47 -20.44 13.72
C TRP A 258 -15.61 -19.90 12.29
N VAL A 259 -15.21 -20.67 11.27
CA VAL A 259 -15.34 -20.28 9.85
C VAL A 259 -16.80 -20.02 9.48
N ASP A 260 -17.73 -20.90 9.85
CA ASP A 260 -19.16 -20.72 9.56
C ASP A 260 -19.70 -19.42 10.18
N ARG A 261 -19.31 -19.10 11.42
CA ARG A 261 -19.66 -17.82 12.06
C ARG A 261 -19.06 -16.62 11.35
N GLN A 262 -17.83 -16.74 10.85
CA GLN A 262 -17.21 -15.65 10.08
C GLN A 262 -17.95 -15.41 8.76
N LEU A 263 -18.29 -16.49 8.05
CA LEU A 263 -19.03 -16.43 6.79
C LEU A 263 -20.38 -15.71 6.98
N GLU A 264 -21.12 -16.07 8.03
CA GLU A 264 -22.40 -15.44 8.37
C GLU A 264 -22.22 -13.96 8.78
N MET A 265 -21.29 -13.67 9.69
CA MET A 265 -21.16 -12.34 10.30
C MET A 265 -20.48 -11.30 9.40
N HIS A 266 -19.56 -11.73 8.53
CA HIS A 266 -18.63 -10.82 7.85
C HIS A 266 -18.57 -10.98 6.34
N PHE A 267 -19.14 -12.06 5.77
CA PHE A 267 -19.10 -12.34 4.33
C PHE A 267 -20.50 -12.64 3.74
N ASP A 268 -21.56 -12.28 4.47
CA ASP A 268 -22.97 -12.42 4.08
C ASP A 268 -23.36 -13.83 3.58
N THR A 269 -22.68 -14.88 4.08
CA THR A 269 -22.81 -16.26 3.58
C THR A 269 -23.32 -17.19 4.69
N GLU A 270 -24.60 -17.56 4.63
CA GLU A 270 -25.24 -18.42 5.65
C GLU A 270 -25.02 -19.93 5.45
N SER A 271 -24.86 -20.38 4.20
CA SER A 271 -24.70 -21.79 3.88
C SER A 271 -23.85 -22.01 2.64
N LEU A 272 -23.05 -23.07 2.67
CA LEU A 272 -22.32 -23.59 1.52
C LEU A 272 -23.08 -24.77 0.92
N ASP A 273 -22.96 -24.98 -0.39
CA ASP A 273 -23.37 -26.24 -0.99
C ASP A 273 -22.48 -27.40 -0.53
N ASP A 274 -22.90 -28.63 -0.82
CA ASP A 274 -22.22 -29.85 -0.35
C ASP A 274 -20.76 -29.91 -0.83
N GLU A 275 -20.47 -29.49 -2.06
CA GLU A 275 -19.12 -29.54 -2.65
C GLU A 275 -18.18 -28.54 -1.96
N ARG A 276 -18.62 -27.30 -1.80
CA ARG A 276 -17.86 -26.25 -1.09
C ARG A 276 -17.70 -26.56 0.39
N SER A 277 -18.73 -27.14 1.03
CA SER A 277 -18.64 -27.58 2.42
C SER A 277 -17.60 -28.68 2.60
N ASP A 278 -17.55 -29.67 1.70
CA ASP A 278 -16.55 -30.74 1.72
C ASP A 278 -15.13 -30.22 1.46
N ARG A 279 -14.97 -29.29 0.52
CA ARG A 279 -13.68 -28.64 0.24
C ARG A 279 -13.19 -27.84 1.45
N MET A 280 -14.04 -27.01 2.04
CA MET A 280 -13.74 -26.24 3.25
C MET A 280 -13.28 -27.15 4.40
N ASP A 281 -13.99 -28.25 4.64
CA ASP A 281 -13.64 -29.25 5.65
C ASP A 281 -12.27 -29.89 5.43
N GLN A 282 -11.89 -30.15 4.18
CA GLN A 282 -10.57 -30.67 3.83
C GLN A 282 -9.46 -29.65 4.14
N LEU A 283 -9.67 -28.39 3.77
CA LEU A 283 -8.72 -27.30 4.03
C LEU A 283 -8.54 -27.08 5.54
N ILE A 284 -9.63 -27.10 6.31
CA ILE A 284 -9.59 -26.96 7.77
C ILE A 284 -8.84 -28.13 8.41
N ARG A 285 -9.06 -29.38 7.95
CA ARG A 285 -8.31 -30.54 8.45
C ARG A 285 -6.81 -30.42 8.15
N ALA A 286 -6.44 -29.93 6.97
CA ALA A 286 -5.03 -29.67 6.63
C ALA A 286 -4.43 -28.59 7.56
N ALA A 287 -5.15 -27.50 7.80
CA ALA A 287 -4.72 -26.45 8.72
C ALA A 287 -4.62 -26.90 10.18
N GLN A 288 -5.49 -27.81 10.62
CA GLN A 288 -5.40 -28.40 11.95
C GLN A 288 -4.15 -29.30 12.09
N GLN A 289 -3.82 -30.08 11.06
CA GLN A 289 -2.68 -31.01 11.08
C GLN A 289 -1.33 -30.30 10.92
N GLY A 290 -1.30 -29.23 10.14
CA GLY A 290 -0.12 -28.39 9.88
C GLY A 290 -0.50 -26.92 9.92
N PRO A 291 -0.73 -26.34 11.13
CA PRO A 291 -1.10 -24.94 11.25
C PRO A 291 0.06 -24.04 10.83
N GLY A 292 -0.26 -23.01 10.04
CA GLY A 292 0.71 -22.02 9.61
C GLY A 292 0.16 -21.17 8.46
N TYR A 293 1.00 -20.29 7.94
CA TYR A 293 0.63 -19.33 6.91
C TYR A 293 -0.04 -19.99 5.69
N THR A 294 0.60 -21.01 5.11
CA THR A 294 0.12 -21.64 3.86
C THR A 294 -1.24 -22.30 4.00
N THR A 295 -1.49 -23.02 5.10
CA THR A 295 -2.76 -23.72 5.32
C THR A 295 -3.87 -22.75 5.71
N ALA A 296 -3.57 -21.70 6.48
CA ALA A 296 -4.51 -20.62 6.77
C ALA A 296 -4.86 -19.81 5.51
N ARG A 297 -3.87 -19.54 4.64
CA ARG A 297 -4.06 -18.84 3.36
C ARG A 297 -5.04 -19.60 2.47
N ALA A 298 -4.90 -20.92 2.38
CA ALA A 298 -5.79 -21.75 1.57
C ALA A 298 -7.25 -21.72 2.05
N VAL A 299 -7.50 -21.62 3.36
CA VAL A 299 -8.86 -21.43 3.90
C VAL A 299 -9.39 -20.04 3.55
N ALA A 300 -8.56 -18.99 3.64
CA ALA A 300 -8.94 -17.65 3.23
C ALA A 300 -9.23 -17.55 1.72
N ASP A 301 -8.44 -18.24 0.88
CA ASP A 301 -8.68 -18.35 -0.56
C ASP A 301 -10.05 -18.95 -0.87
N GLU A 302 -10.47 -20.00 -0.15
CA GLU A 302 -11.80 -20.58 -0.32
C GLU A 302 -12.90 -19.55 -0.03
N VAL A 303 -12.74 -18.76 1.03
CA VAL A 303 -13.70 -17.70 1.37
C VAL A 303 -13.74 -16.63 0.27
N MET A 304 -12.59 -16.26 -0.29
CA MET A 304 -12.51 -15.27 -1.39
C MET A 304 -13.07 -15.81 -2.71
N ASP A 305 -12.89 -17.09 -3.01
CA ASP A 305 -13.52 -17.77 -4.14
C ASP A 305 -15.05 -17.77 -4.00
N ILE A 306 -15.56 -18.04 -2.79
CA ILE A 306 -16.99 -17.96 -2.46
C ILE A 306 -17.52 -16.55 -2.72
N LEU A 307 -16.81 -15.55 -2.23
CA LEU A 307 -17.19 -14.15 -2.38
C LEU A 307 -17.15 -13.69 -3.85
N SER A 308 -16.10 -14.07 -4.58
CA SER A 308 -15.94 -13.74 -5.99
C SER A 308 -17.08 -14.33 -6.85
N GLU A 309 -17.48 -15.57 -6.57
CA GLU A 309 -18.64 -16.18 -7.24
C GLU A 309 -19.94 -15.43 -6.97
N ARG A 310 -20.17 -15.02 -5.72
CA ARG A 310 -21.36 -14.24 -5.36
C ARG A 310 -21.41 -12.90 -6.06
N ALA A 311 -20.27 -12.23 -6.22
CA ALA A 311 -20.19 -10.95 -6.92
C ALA A 311 -20.07 -11.07 -8.44
N TRP A 312 -20.00 -12.29 -8.99
CA TRP A 312 -19.78 -12.56 -10.41
C TRP A 312 -18.48 -11.96 -10.96
N VAL A 313 -17.42 -12.00 -10.17
CA VAL A 313 -16.08 -11.57 -10.56
C VAL A 313 -15.12 -12.75 -10.62
N GLY A 314 -14.09 -12.66 -11.43
CA GLY A 314 -13.10 -13.70 -11.63
C GLY A 314 -11.69 -13.16 -11.53
N TRP A 315 -10.75 -14.06 -11.32
CA TRP A 315 -9.33 -13.73 -11.21
C TRP A 315 -8.54 -14.70 -12.10
N TYR A 316 -7.51 -14.18 -12.77
CA TYR A 316 -6.65 -14.97 -13.64
C TYR A 316 -5.44 -15.55 -12.89
N SER A 317 -4.91 -14.81 -11.91
CA SER A 317 -3.69 -15.12 -11.20
C SER A 317 -3.75 -14.57 -9.78
N THR A 318 -2.75 -14.88 -8.96
CA THR A 318 -2.46 -14.18 -7.69
C THR A 318 -1.20 -13.34 -7.84
N GLY A 319 -0.89 -12.88 -9.05
CA GLY A 319 0.31 -12.12 -9.37
C GLY A 319 -0.03 -10.97 -10.32
N HIS A 320 0.98 -10.19 -10.69
CA HIS A 320 0.77 -9.04 -11.57
C HIS A 320 0.43 -9.48 -13.00
N SER A 321 -0.26 -8.61 -13.74
CA SER A 321 -0.45 -8.74 -15.18
C SER A 321 0.15 -7.54 -15.93
N ALA A 322 0.40 -7.74 -17.22
CA ALA A 322 1.08 -6.77 -18.08
C ALA A 322 0.10 -5.92 -18.91
N VAL A 323 -1.11 -5.68 -18.40
CA VAL A 323 -2.05 -4.78 -19.08
C VAL A 323 -1.54 -3.34 -19.00
N ASP A 324 -1.82 -2.54 -20.04
CA ASP A 324 -1.60 -1.11 -19.97
C ASP A 324 -2.44 -0.51 -18.85
N VAL A 325 -1.84 0.34 -18.03
CA VAL A 325 -2.52 1.02 -16.92
C VAL A 325 -2.95 2.44 -17.31
N PRO A 326 -4.08 2.95 -16.78
CA PRO A 326 -4.49 4.32 -17.05
C PRO A 326 -3.51 5.36 -16.51
N LEU A 327 -3.25 6.39 -17.32
CA LEU A 327 -2.48 7.57 -16.93
C LEU A 327 -3.39 8.81 -17.01
N PHE A 328 -3.55 9.49 -15.90
CA PHE A 328 -4.32 10.72 -15.79
C PHE A 328 -3.40 11.88 -15.43
N ALA A 329 -3.67 13.06 -15.99
CA ALA A 329 -2.96 14.28 -15.63
C ALA A 329 -3.90 15.49 -15.56
N PHE A 330 -3.63 16.41 -14.64
CA PHE A 330 -4.37 17.64 -14.43
C PHE A 330 -3.43 18.79 -14.09
N GLY A 331 -3.78 20.02 -14.51
CA GLY A 331 -3.01 21.22 -14.21
C GLY A 331 -1.98 21.60 -15.29
N PRO A 332 -1.05 22.52 -14.99
CA PRO A 332 -0.06 23.00 -15.95
C PRO A 332 0.83 21.88 -16.49
N GLY A 333 0.90 21.73 -17.82
CA GLY A 333 1.70 20.70 -18.47
C GLY A 333 1.01 19.34 -18.62
N ALA A 334 -0.25 19.19 -18.19
CA ALA A 334 -1.00 17.93 -18.30
C ALA A 334 -1.11 17.41 -19.74
N GLU A 335 -1.10 18.30 -20.75
CA GLU A 335 -1.09 17.91 -22.17
C GLU A 335 0.13 17.07 -22.56
N ARG A 336 1.22 17.12 -21.77
CA ARG A 336 2.41 16.29 -21.95
C ARG A 336 2.18 14.83 -21.58
N PHE A 337 1.04 14.45 -21.01
CA PHE A 337 0.74 13.06 -20.61
C PHE A 337 -0.35 12.40 -21.47
N MET A 338 -0.68 12.99 -22.63
CA MET A 338 -1.64 12.40 -23.57
C MET A 338 -1.00 11.33 -24.46
N GLY A 339 -1.69 10.19 -24.61
CA GLY A 339 -1.30 9.08 -25.49
C GLY A 339 -0.75 7.88 -24.73
N SER A 340 -0.16 6.93 -25.45
CA SER A 340 0.57 5.80 -24.87
C SER A 340 1.99 6.24 -24.50
N ILE A 341 2.37 6.05 -23.25
CA ILE A 341 3.63 6.55 -22.67
C ILE A 341 4.26 5.42 -21.86
N GLU A 342 5.57 5.21 -22.02
CA GLU A 342 6.31 4.28 -21.18
C GLU A 342 6.50 4.86 -19.78
N ASN A 343 6.42 4.03 -18.73
CA ASN A 343 6.54 4.50 -17.34
C ASN A 343 7.86 5.25 -17.06
N THR A 344 8.94 4.89 -17.75
CA THR A 344 10.25 5.56 -17.67
C THR A 344 10.21 7.03 -18.09
N GLU A 345 9.26 7.41 -18.95
CA GLU A 345 9.13 8.78 -19.44
C GLU A 345 8.38 9.69 -18.45
N ILE A 346 7.59 9.12 -17.53
CA ILE A 346 6.75 9.90 -16.62
C ILE A 346 7.61 10.81 -15.74
N ALA A 347 8.61 10.26 -15.06
CA ALA A 347 9.51 11.03 -14.21
C ALA A 347 10.29 12.09 -15.00
N LEU A 348 10.72 11.77 -16.23
CA LEU A 348 11.45 12.71 -17.09
C LEU A 348 10.56 13.88 -17.53
N ARG A 349 9.30 13.62 -17.87
CA ARG A 349 8.33 14.67 -18.25
C ARG A 349 7.98 15.57 -17.06
N ILE A 350 7.82 14.98 -15.87
CA ILE A 350 7.62 15.77 -14.64
C ILE A 350 8.83 16.67 -14.39
N ALA A 351 10.05 16.12 -14.45
CA ALA A 351 11.29 16.89 -14.28
C ALA A 351 11.41 18.03 -15.29
N GLU A 352 11.11 17.79 -16.58
CA GLU A 352 11.13 18.83 -17.63
C GLU A 352 10.15 19.97 -17.31
N ILE A 353 8.92 19.65 -16.87
CA ILE A 353 7.90 20.64 -16.52
C ILE A 353 8.34 21.47 -15.30
N MET A 354 8.96 20.82 -14.32
CA MET A 354 9.47 21.49 -13.11
C MET A 354 10.78 22.25 -13.35
N GLY A 355 11.44 22.04 -14.49
CA GLY A 355 12.75 22.63 -14.79
C GLY A 355 13.90 22.01 -14.00
N ILE A 356 13.75 20.75 -13.56
CA ILE A 356 14.71 20.02 -12.71
C ILE A 356 15.63 19.13 -13.57
N ASP A 357 16.93 19.13 -13.27
CA ASP A 357 17.89 18.22 -13.91
C ASP A 357 18.24 17.01 -13.02
N MET A 358 17.71 15.83 -13.38
CA MET A 358 17.96 14.55 -12.73
C MET A 358 19.38 13.98 -12.98
N THR A 359 20.09 14.49 -13.99
CA THR A 359 21.45 14.05 -14.34
C THR A 359 22.42 14.41 -13.24
N ASP A 360 22.33 15.63 -12.72
CA ASP A 360 23.20 16.12 -11.66
C ASP A 360 22.94 15.39 -10.32
N ALA A 361 21.68 15.02 -10.04
CA ALA A 361 21.33 14.19 -8.88
C ALA A 361 22.02 12.83 -8.97
N THR A 362 21.95 12.20 -10.15
CA THR A 362 22.65 10.95 -10.45
C THR A 362 24.17 11.09 -10.30
N MET A 363 24.77 12.18 -10.79
CA MET A 363 26.21 12.39 -10.69
C MET A 363 26.67 12.59 -9.24
N ASN A 364 25.93 13.35 -8.44
CA ASN A 364 26.26 13.58 -7.04
C ASN A 364 26.15 12.29 -6.22
N LEU A 365 25.07 11.54 -6.41
CA LEU A 365 24.88 10.24 -5.77
C LEU A 365 26.04 9.29 -6.09
N ARG A 366 26.45 9.20 -7.36
CA ARG A 366 27.57 8.34 -7.79
C ARG A 366 28.95 8.81 -7.33
N ARG A 367 29.15 10.10 -7.07
CA ARG A 367 30.42 10.62 -6.52
C ARG A 367 30.63 10.16 -5.08
N ASN A 368 29.55 10.06 -4.33
CA ASN A 368 29.56 9.66 -2.92
C ASN A 368 29.32 8.16 -2.73
N TRP A 369 28.92 7.45 -3.80
CA TRP A 369 28.68 6.01 -3.77
C TRP A 369 29.97 5.23 -3.59
N GLN A 370 30.12 4.59 -2.43
CA GLN A 370 31.11 3.54 -2.23
C GLN A 370 30.45 2.24 -2.70
N SER A 371 31.00 1.64 -3.76
CA SER A 371 30.54 0.31 -4.18
C SER A 371 30.99 -0.70 -3.15
N ASP A 372 30.05 -1.36 -2.49
CA ASP A 372 30.32 -2.61 -1.77
C ASP A 372 30.58 -3.77 -2.75
#